data_AF-A0A935HZ31-F1
#
_entry.id   AF-A0A935HZ31-F1
#
_cell.length_a   1.000
_cell.length_b   1.000
_cell.length_c   1.000
_cell.angle_alpha   90.00
_cell.angle_beta   90.00
_cell.angle_gamma   90.00
#
_symmetry.space_group_name_H-M   'P 1'
#
loop_
_entity.id
_entity.type
_entity.pdbx_description
1 polymer ?
#
loop_
_entity_poly.entity_id
_entity_poly.type
_entity_poly.pdbx_seq_one_letter_code
_entity_poly.pdbx_strand_id
1 'polypeptide(L)'
;MVSIIEFIGHISYIIFAFGTGFRNIIYLRTSLIIASVLQIFYTVYSINDIFKTPIIWSIAIIVINLFQVAYILYYKRFMNLSHDEKEVLNMIGGSLDIINFKKLMNAGIWTTYRENHKLIVENEATEKLFYLVEGDVEVTIKDKQIATITKGNFLGEMSFLSGELPSASVSTINTAKILSWDKSKLKNLMEKNDGFKHEIYSIFSNDLIVKIINQNQQSILRTVIN
;
A
#
# COMPACT_ATOMS: atom_id res chain seq x y z
N MET A 1 44.78 36.39 -4.59
CA MET A 1 44.12 35.53 -5.60
C MET A 1 43.57 34.36 -4.81
N VAL A 2 42.24 34.23 -4.70
CA VAL A 2 41.60 33.18 -3.88
C VAL A 2 42.11 31.83 -4.37
N SER A 3 42.60 30.99 -3.46
CA SER A 3 43.06 29.66 -3.87
C SER A 3 41.86 28.84 -4.36
N ILE A 4 42.07 27.92 -5.30
CA ILE A 4 40.99 27.05 -5.82
C ILE A 4 40.25 26.34 -4.67
N ILE A 5 40.98 26.03 -3.59
CA ILE A 5 40.45 25.40 -2.38
C ILE A 5 39.49 26.35 -1.61
N GLU A 6 39.88 27.60 -1.39
CA GLU A 6 39.00 28.61 -0.76
C GLU A 6 37.73 28.87 -1.56
N PHE A 7 37.83 28.87 -2.90
CA PHE A 7 36.66 29.00 -3.77
C PHE A 7 35.67 27.83 -3.59
N ILE A 8 36.17 26.61 -3.44
CA ILE A 8 35.35 25.42 -3.14
C ILE A 8 34.65 25.55 -1.79
N GLY A 9 35.33 26.09 -0.78
CA GLY A 9 34.73 26.39 0.53
C GLY A 9 33.58 27.40 0.44
N HIS A 10 33.76 28.50 -0.30
CA HIS A 10 32.66 29.45 -0.51
C HIS A 10 31.47 28.82 -1.25
N ILE A 11 31.72 28.01 -2.28
CA ILE A 11 30.65 27.28 -2.97
C ILE A 11 29.91 26.33 -2.03
N SER A 12 30.60 25.60 -1.14
CA SER A 12 29.94 24.68 -0.21
C SER A 12 28.95 25.42 0.69
N TYR A 13 29.36 26.56 1.26
CA TYR A 13 28.49 27.39 2.10
C TYR A 13 27.33 28.03 1.33
N ILE A 14 27.55 28.45 0.08
CA ILE A 14 26.48 28.99 -0.78
C ILE A 14 25.44 27.91 -1.06
N ILE A 15 25.87 26.71 -1.47
CA ILE A 15 24.95 25.58 -1.72
C ILE A 15 24.20 25.21 -0.45
N PHE A 16 24.87 25.19 0.71
CA PHE A 16 24.21 24.95 1.99
C PHE A 16 23.13 26.01 2.27
N ALA A 17 23.48 27.29 2.21
CA ALA A 17 22.58 28.39 2.53
C ALA A 17 21.36 28.42 1.60
N PHE A 18 21.56 28.43 0.28
CA PHE A 18 20.45 28.43 -0.68
C PHE A 18 19.67 27.11 -0.68
N GLY A 19 20.37 26.00 -0.49
CA GLY A 19 19.77 24.67 -0.42
C GLY A 19 18.74 24.53 0.70
N THR A 20 19.02 25.10 1.87
CA THR A 20 18.08 25.13 3.00
C THR A 20 16.75 25.85 2.71
N GLY A 21 16.72 26.73 1.70
CA GLY A 21 15.53 27.46 1.29
C GLY A 21 14.61 26.71 0.33
N PHE A 22 14.98 25.53 -0.16
CA PHE A 22 14.16 24.78 -1.10
C PHE A 22 12.88 24.22 -0.46
N ARG A 23 11.72 24.56 -1.06
CA ARG A 23 10.41 24.01 -0.67
C ARG A 23 10.26 22.53 -1.00
N ASN A 24 10.94 22.06 -2.05
CA ASN A 24 10.93 20.64 -2.40
C ASN A 24 11.94 19.89 -1.52
N ILE A 25 11.42 18.99 -0.70
CA ILE A 25 12.21 18.22 0.25
C ILE A 25 13.36 17.43 -0.41
N ILE A 26 13.21 16.95 -1.65
CA ILE A 26 14.30 16.21 -2.32
C ILE A 26 15.45 17.15 -2.66
N TYR A 27 15.17 18.31 -3.27
CA TYR A 27 16.21 19.29 -3.60
C TYR A 27 16.90 19.83 -2.34
N LEU A 28 16.15 20.03 -1.26
CA LEU A 28 16.70 20.39 0.05
C LEU A 28 17.74 19.35 0.49
N ARG A 29 17.38 18.06 0.54
CA ARG A 29 18.28 17.00 1.02
C ARG A 29 19.50 16.79 0.11
N THR A 30 19.32 16.80 -1.21
CA THR A 30 20.45 16.61 -2.15
C THR A 30 21.44 17.78 -2.09
N SER A 31 20.95 19.02 -1.93
CA SER A 31 21.83 20.19 -1.76
C SER A 31 22.68 20.11 -0.49
N LEU A 32 22.11 19.67 0.63
CA LEU A 32 22.85 19.46 1.88
C LEU A 32 23.94 18.39 1.76
N ILE A 33 23.69 17.33 1.00
CA ILE A 33 24.69 16.29 0.70
C ILE A 33 25.84 16.88 -0.13
N ILE A 34 25.52 17.57 -1.22
CA ILE A 34 26.53 18.18 -2.11
C ILE A 34 27.38 19.19 -1.34
N ALA A 35 26.75 20.07 -0.56
CA ALA A 35 27.45 21.04 0.29
C ALA A 35 28.41 20.35 1.28
N SER A 36 27.94 19.28 1.94
CA SER A 36 28.76 18.55 2.93
C SER A 36 29.94 17.82 2.29
N VAL A 37 29.80 17.29 1.07
CA VAL A 37 30.91 16.67 0.32
C VAL A 37 31.98 17.72 -0.03
N LEU A 38 31.57 18.89 -0.51
CA LEU A 38 32.48 20.00 -0.80
C LEU A 38 33.14 20.56 0.47
N GLN A 39 32.41 20.58 1.59
CA GLN A 39 32.92 20.97 2.91
C GLN A 39 34.06 20.05 3.37
N ILE A 40 33.89 18.73 3.19
CA ILE A 40 34.94 17.73 3.50
C ILE A 40 36.16 17.98 2.61
N PHE A 41 35.96 18.18 1.31
CA PHE A 41 37.05 18.48 0.39
C PHE A 41 37.83 19.72 0.83
N TYR A 42 37.14 20.84 1.08
CA TYR A 42 37.76 22.07 1.58
C TYR A 42 38.55 21.83 2.88
N THR A 43 37.96 21.13 3.85
CA THR A 43 38.58 20.90 5.17
C THR A 43 39.83 20.03 5.07
N VAL A 44 39.86 19.03 4.19
CA VAL A 44 41.01 18.12 4.01
C VAL A 44 42.22 18.84 3.40
N TYR A 45 42.01 19.78 2.47
CA TYR A 45 43.09 20.43 1.73
C TYR A 45 43.49 21.81 2.27
N SER A 46 42.67 22.43 3.12
CA SER A 46 42.92 23.78 3.64
C SER A 46 43.48 23.83 5.07
N ILE A 47 43.35 22.77 5.87
CA ILE A 47 43.67 22.79 7.31
C ILE A 47 44.73 21.73 7.64
N ASN A 48 45.89 22.18 8.17
CA ASN A 48 47.08 21.35 8.36
C ASN A 48 47.14 20.52 9.66
N ASP A 49 46.26 20.67 10.67
CA ASP A 49 46.21 19.68 11.79
C ASP A 49 44.97 19.64 12.73
N ILE A 50 44.84 18.49 13.42
CA ILE A 50 44.05 18.02 14.58
C ILE A 50 42.50 18.08 14.54
N PHE A 51 41.85 19.17 14.16
CA PHE A 51 40.38 19.25 14.29
C PHE A 51 39.63 18.91 13.01
N LYS A 52 39.62 17.61 12.67
CA LYS A 52 38.72 17.02 11.65
C LYS A 52 37.25 16.98 12.09
N THR A 53 36.89 17.70 13.15
CA THR A 53 35.52 17.85 13.66
C THR A 53 34.52 18.22 12.56
N PRO A 54 34.81 19.15 11.62
CA PRO A 54 33.89 19.43 10.52
C PRO A 54 33.65 18.22 9.61
N ILE A 55 34.66 17.37 9.39
CA ILE A 55 34.53 16.17 8.56
C ILE A 55 33.54 15.19 9.20
N ILE A 56 33.63 14.98 10.52
CA ILE A 56 32.72 14.07 11.24
C ILE A 56 31.27 14.55 11.11
N TRP A 57 31.00 15.83 11.35
CA TRP A 57 29.65 16.38 11.22
C TRP A 57 29.15 16.40 9.77
N SER A 58 30.02 16.67 8.78
CA SER A 58 29.65 16.56 7.37
C SER A 58 29.30 15.13 6.98
N ILE A 59 30.01 14.12 7.47
CA ILE A 59 29.66 12.70 7.26
C ILE A 59 28.30 12.39 7.89
N ALA A 60 28.05 12.82 9.13
CA ALA A 60 26.76 12.62 9.79
C ALA A 60 25.61 13.25 9.00
N ILE A 61 25.79 14.49 8.52
CA ILE A 61 24.81 15.17 7.66
C ILE A 61 24.58 14.39 6.37
N ILE A 62 25.63 13.90 5.70
CA ILE A 62 25.49 13.09 4.48
C ILE A 62 24.67 11.84 4.76
N VAL A 63 25.00 11.07 5.81
CA VAL A 63 24.30 9.83 6.15
C VAL A 63 22.82 10.08 6.45
N ILE A 64 22.50 11.09 7.27
CA ILE A 64 21.12 11.44 7.61
C ILE A 64 20.34 11.85 6.36
N ASN A 65 20.90 12.73 5.52
CA ASN A 65 20.19 13.22 4.35
C ASN A 65 20.06 12.14 3.26
N LEU A 66 21.04 11.23 3.12
CA LEU A 66 20.94 10.05 2.25
C LEU A 66 19.80 9.12 2.70
N PHE A 67 19.73 8.83 4.00
CA PHE A 67 18.63 8.03 4.55
C PHE A 67 17.27 8.68 4.27
N GLN A 68 17.15 9.99 4.49
CA GLN A 68 15.90 10.71 4.23
C GLN A 68 15.51 10.74 2.75
N VAL A 69 16.47 10.92 1.83
CA VAL A 69 16.20 10.82 0.39
C VAL A 69 15.73 9.42 0.03
N ALA A 70 16.42 8.38 0.52
CA ALA A 70 16.04 6.99 0.29
C ALA A 70 14.62 6.70 0.81
N TYR A 71 14.30 7.18 2.02
CA TYR A 71 12.97 7.09 2.60
C TYR A 71 11.91 7.77 1.72
N ILE A 72 12.14 9.01 1.29
CA ILE A 72 11.19 9.74 0.43
C ILE A 72 10.99 9.04 -0.92
N LEU A 73 12.06 8.55 -1.54
CA LEU A 73 11.98 7.84 -2.82
C LEU A 73 11.24 6.50 -2.67
N TYR A 74 11.47 5.80 -1.56
CA TYR A 74 10.72 4.61 -1.19
C TYR A 74 9.21 4.91 -1.12
N TYR A 75 8.80 5.93 -0.35
CA TYR A 75 7.38 6.32 -0.24
C TYR A 75 6.79 6.81 -1.58
N LYS A 76 7.53 7.62 -2.35
CA LYS A 76 7.06 8.11 -3.65
C LYS A 76 6.78 6.98 -4.65
N ARG A 77 7.58 5.91 -4.64
CA ARG A 77 7.34 4.73 -5.48
C ARG A 77 5.98 4.09 -5.20
N PHE A 78 5.51 4.12 -3.96
CA PHE A 78 4.21 3.56 -3.57
C PHE A 78 3.03 4.53 -3.70
N MET A 79 3.28 5.82 -4.01
CA MET A 79 2.23 6.85 -4.11
C MET A 79 1.59 6.99 -5.50
N ASN A 80 2.13 6.34 -6.53
CA ASN A 80 1.49 6.31 -7.86
C ASN A 80 0.41 5.22 -7.90
N LEU A 81 -0.79 5.61 -7.48
CA LEU A 81 -1.99 4.78 -7.60
C LEU A 81 -2.66 4.98 -8.97
N SER A 82 -3.02 3.88 -9.62
CA SER A 82 -3.90 3.90 -10.80
C SER A 82 -5.30 4.39 -10.41
N HIS A 83 -6.16 4.67 -11.39
CA HIS A 83 -7.54 5.06 -11.11
C HIS A 83 -8.28 3.98 -10.31
N ASP A 84 -8.19 2.73 -10.77
CA ASP A 84 -8.81 1.57 -10.12
C ASP A 84 -8.29 1.35 -8.69
N GLU A 85 -6.99 1.53 -8.45
CA GLU A 85 -6.41 1.41 -7.12
C GLU A 85 -6.93 2.51 -6.17
N LYS A 86 -7.14 3.73 -6.67
CA LYS A 86 -7.74 4.80 -5.86
C LYS A 86 -9.19 4.48 -5.49
N GLU A 87 -9.95 3.89 -6.41
CA GLU A 87 -11.32 3.46 -6.11
C GLU A 87 -11.34 2.38 -5.02
N VAL A 88 -10.48 1.37 -5.12
CA VAL A 88 -10.36 0.33 -4.09
C VAL A 88 -9.93 0.92 -2.74
N LEU A 89 -8.95 1.83 -2.73
CA LEU A 89 -8.52 2.51 -1.49
C LEU A 89 -9.66 3.27 -0.81
N ASN A 90 -10.47 3.99 -1.60
CA ASN A 90 -11.62 4.73 -1.11
C ASN A 90 -12.71 3.80 -0.55
N MET A 91 -12.95 2.65 -1.19
CA MET A 91 -13.94 1.66 -0.73
C MET A 91 -13.50 0.95 0.55
N ILE A 92 -12.21 0.63 0.70
CA ILE A 92 -11.65 0.01 1.91
C ILE A 92 -11.58 1.00 3.10
N GLY A 93 -11.82 2.30 2.86
CA GLY A 93 -12.01 3.30 3.90
C GLY A 93 -10.73 3.74 4.62
N GLY A 94 -9.56 3.59 3.97
CA GLY A 94 -8.29 4.13 4.49
C GLY A 94 -7.73 3.44 5.74
N SER A 95 -8.16 2.21 6.03
CA SER A 95 -7.67 1.41 7.17
C SER A 95 -6.28 0.80 6.98
N LEU A 96 -5.69 0.93 5.78
CA LEU A 96 -4.42 0.33 5.37
C LEU A 96 -3.41 1.45 5.09
N ASP A 97 -2.19 1.35 5.62
CA ASP A 97 -1.12 2.29 5.26
C ASP A 97 -0.86 2.23 3.75
N ILE A 98 -0.50 3.36 3.13
CA ILE A 98 -0.37 3.46 1.67
C ILE A 98 0.65 2.46 1.10
N ILE A 99 1.71 2.14 1.84
CA ILE A 99 2.72 1.17 1.42
C ILE A 99 2.11 -0.23 1.45
N ASN A 100 1.41 -0.56 2.53
CA ASN A 100 0.73 -1.84 2.72
C ASN A 100 -0.39 -2.04 1.69
N PHE A 101 -1.15 -0.99 1.41
CA PHE A 101 -2.14 -0.97 0.34
C PHE A 101 -1.50 -1.26 -1.01
N LYS A 102 -0.41 -0.59 -1.36
CA LYS A 102 0.25 -0.84 -2.64
C LYS A 102 0.89 -2.22 -2.70
N LYS A 103 1.38 -2.78 -1.59
CA LYS A 103 1.81 -4.20 -1.52
C LYS A 103 0.65 -5.14 -1.81
N LEU A 104 -0.52 -4.90 -1.23
CA LEU A 104 -1.74 -5.68 -1.49
C LEU A 104 -2.12 -5.60 -2.97
N MET A 105 -2.17 -4.39 -3.55
CA MET A 105 -2.51 -4.19 -4.96
C MET A 105 -1.52 -4.87 -5.91
N ASN A 106 -0.21 -4.76 -5.63
CA ASN A 106 0.83 -5.41 -6.45
C ASN A 106 0.80 -6.94 -6.39
N ALA A 107 0.25 -7.52 -5.32
CA ALA A 107 0.06 -8.96 -5.20
C ALA A 107 -1.23 -9.46 -5.89
N GLY A 108 -2.11 -8.54 -6.29
CA GLY A 108 -3.40 -8.84 -6.89
C GLY A 108 -3.36 -8.89 -8.41
N ILE A 109 -4.29 -9.64 -8.99
CA ILE A 109 -4.50 -9.77 -10.43
C ILE A 109 -5.88 -9.22 -10.75
N TRP A 110 -5.91 -8.24 -11.64
CA TRP A 110 -7.14 -7.64 -12.17
C TRP A 110 -7.71 -8.51 -13.28
N THR A 111 -8.99 -8.83 -13.23
CA THR A 111 -9.66 -9.62 -14.26
C THR A 111 -11.11 -9.18 -14.39
N THR A 112 -11.57 -9.05 -15.63
CA THR A 112 -12.99 -8.83 -15.93
C THR A 112 -13.64 -10.15 -16.29
N TYR A 113 -14.66 -10.52 -15.53
CA TYR A 113 -15.46 -11.71 -15.78
C TYR A 113 -16.78 -11.32 -16.44
N ARG A 114 -17.26 -12.17 -17.35
CA ARG A 114 -18.59 -12.03 -17.95
C ARG A 114 -19.65 -12.46 -16.95
N GLU A 115 -20.91 -12.15 -17.25
CA GLU A 115 -22.08 -12.67 -16.56
C GLU A 115 -22.07 -14.22 -16.48
N ASN A 116 -22.67 -14.76 -15.42
CA ASN A 116 -22.81 -16.19 -15.10
C ASN A 116 -21.48 -16.95 -14.93
N HIS A 117 -20.39 -16.24 -14.62
CA HIS A 117 -19.10 -16.85 -14.30
C HIS A 117 -19.03 -17.26 -12.83
N LYS A 118 -18.76 -18.54 -12.55
CA LYS A 118 -18.57 -19.05 -11.19
C LYS A 118 -17.18 -18.67 -10.68
N LEU A 119 -17.13 -17.87 -9.63
CA LEU A 119 -15.90 -17.45 -8.95
C LEU A 119 -15.53 -18.40 -7.81
N ILE A 120 -16.55 -18.83 -7.06
CA ILE A 120 -16.43 -19.72 -5.90
C ILE A 120 -17.53 -20.78 -6.04
N VAL A 121 -17.20 -22.01 -5.69
CA VAL A 121 -18.15 -23.13 -5.70
C VAL A 121 -18.29 -23.68 -4.28
N GLU A 122 -19.53 -23.88 -3.85
CA GLU A 122 -19.88 -24.44 -2.54
C GLU A 122 -19.20 -25.80 -2.34
N ASN A 123 -18.56 -26.01 -1.18
CA ASN A 123 -17.85 -27.23 -0.80
C ASN A 123 -16.65 -27.60 -1.71
N GLU A 124 -16.18 -26.68 -2.57
CA GLU A 124 -14.98 -26.87 -3.39
C GLU A 124 -13.87 -25.92 -2.97
N ALA A 125 -12.64 -26.44 -2.89
CA ALA A 125 -11.50 -25.63 -2.49
C ALA A 125 -11.26 -24.51 -3.52
N THR A 126 -11.28 -23.26 -3.05
CA THR A 126 -10.92 -22.10 -3.87
C THR A 126 -9.58 -21.52 -3.40
N GLU A 127 -8.59 -21.49 -4.30
CA GLU A 127 -7.24 -21.01 -4.03
C GLU A 127 -7.11 -19.48 -4.08
N LYS A 128 -8.17 -18.78 -4.50
CA LYS A 128 -8.21 -17.33 -4.66
C LYS A 128 -9.12 -16.66 -3.66
N LEU A 129 -8.73 -15.47 -3.23
CA LEU A 129 -9.58 -14.46 -2.60
C LEU A 129 -9.93 -13.43 -3.67
N PHE A 130 -11.16 -12.91 -3.64
CA PHE A 130 -11.61 -11.90 -4.61
C PHE A 130 -12.09 -10.64 -3.90
N TYR A 131 -12.05 -9.53 -4.62
CA TYR A 131 -12.65 -8.26 -4.25
C TYR A 131 -13.39 -7.70 -5.45
N LEU A 132 -14.68 -7.44 -5.27
CA LEU A 132 -15.56 -6.97 -6.33
C LEU A 132 -15.43 -5.46 -6.48
N VAL A 133 -14.85 -5.00 -7.60
CA VAL A 133 -14.59 -3.57 -7.85
C VAL A 133 -15.74 -2.93 -8.62
N GLU A 134 -16.28 -3.63 -9.61
CA GLU A 134 -17.46 -3.22 -10.39
C GLU A 134 -18.34 -4.44 -10.69
N GLY A 135 -19.64 -4.20 -10.86
CA GLY A 135 -20.64 -5.23 -11.10
C GLY A 135 -21.25 -5.80 -9.82
N ASP A 136 -22.01 -6.88 -9.98
CA ASP A 136 -22.75 -7.56 -8.93
C ASP A 136 -22.56 -9.07 -9.04
N VAL A 137 -22.58 -9.74 -7.89
CA VAL A 137 -22.50 -11.20 -7.80
C VAL A 137 -23.66 -11.75 -6.98
N GLU A 138 -24.13 -12.92 -7.35
CA GLU A 138 -25.08 -13.69 -6.56
C GLU A 138 -24.34 -14.67 -5.66
N VAL A 139 -24.91 -14.90 -4.48
CA VAL A 139 -24.47 -15.94 -3.56
C VAL A 139 -25.57 -16.98 -3.46
N THR A 140 -25.23 -18.24 -3.75
CA THR A 140 -26.17 -19.36 -3.75
C THR A 140 -25.72 -20.46 -2.78
N ILE A 141 -26.68 -21.07 -2.08
CA ILE A 141 -26.47 -22.28 -1.27
C ILE A 141 -27.46 -23.32 -1.78
N LYS A 142 -26.98 -24.52 -2.14
CA LYS A 142 -27.82 -25.58 -2.73
C LYS A 142 -28.70 -25.05 -3.87
N ASP A 143 -28.07 -24.31 -4.79
CA ASP A 143 -28.68 -23.66 -5.96
C ASP A 143 -29.78 -22.62 -5.67
N LYS A 144 -29.99 -22.24 -4.40
CA LYS A 144 -30.92 -21.18 -4.02
C LYS A 144 -30.15 -19.89 -3.74
N GLN A 145 -30.53 -18.82 -4.42
CA GLN A 145 -29.98 -17.48 -4.15
C GLN A 145 -30.34 -17.03 -2.74
N ILE A 146 -29.32 -16.71 -1.94
CA ILE A 146 -29.47 -16.24 -0.57
C ILE A 146 -29.17 -14.75 -0.44
N ALA A 147 -28.30 -14.22 -1.29
CA ALA A 147 -27.89 -12.82 -1.27
C ALA A 147 -27.40 -12.36 -2.64
N THR A 148 -27.38 -11.05 -2.83
CA THR A 148 -26.65 -10.36 -3.89
C THR A 148 -25.60 -9.47 -3.22
N ILE A 149 -24.35 -9.57 -3.66
CA ILE A 149 -23.26 -8.73 -3.20
C ILE A 149 -22.92 -7.75 -4.31
N THR A 150 -22.85 -6.48 -3.94
CA THR A 150 -22.49 -5.37 -4.84
C THR A 150 -21.03 -4.98 -4.63
N LYS A 151 -20.51 -4.10 -5.50
CA LYS A 151 -19.13 -3.61 -5.43
C LYS A 151 -18.68 -3.14 -4.04
N GLY A 152 -17.37 -3.24 -3.79
CA GLY A 152 -16.73 -2.82 -2.54
C GLY A 152 -16.65 -3.92 -1.48
N ASN A 153 -16.93 -5.17 -1.85
CA ASN A 153 -16.95 -6.30 -0.92
C ASN A 153 -15.92 -7.37 -1.31
N PHE A 154 -15.37 -8.04 -0.30
CA PHE A 154 -14.58 -9.25 -0.51
C PHE A 154 -15.48 -10.44 -0.86
N LEU A 155 -14.93 -11.45 -1.54
CA LEU A 155 -15.60 -12.72 -1.78
C LEU A 155 -14.63 -13.85 -1.43
N GLY A 156 -15.09 -14.79 -0.60
CA GLY A 156 -14.29 -15.92 -0.13
C GLY A 156 -13.43 -15.61 1.09
N GLU A 157 -13.59 -14.45 1.71
CA GLU A 157 -12.92 -14.01 2.94
C GLU A 157 -13.19 -14.96 4.10
N MET A 158 -14.41 -15.49 4.24
CA MET A 158 -14.72 -16.47 5.30
C MET A 158 -13.82 -17.71 5.19
N SER A 159 -13.77 -18.33 4.00
CA SER A 159 -12.90 -19.48 3.75
C SER A 159 -11.40 -19.15 3.83
N PHE A 160 -11.02 -17.90 3.56
CA PHE A 160 -9.63 -17.46 3.72
C PHE A 160 -9.22 -17.41 5.21
N LEU A 161 -10.10 -16.84 6.03
CA LEU A 161 -9.93 -16.64 7.47
C LEU A 161 -10.04 -17.95 8.26
N SER A 162 -11.10 -18.73 8.02
CA SER A 162 -11.35 -19.99 8.74
C SER A 162 -10.45 -21.12 8.26
N GLY A 163 -10.02 -21.08 7.00
CA GLY A 163 -9.34 -22.21 6.35
C GLY A 163 -10.27 -23.34 5.93
N GLU A 164 -11.57 -23.20 6.15
CA GLU A 164 -12.58 -24.18 5.73
C GLU A 164 -12.95 -24.02 4.26
N LEU A 165 -13.68 -25.02 3.73
CA LEU A 165 -14.26 -24.93 2.39
C LEU A 165 -15.32 -23.83 2.31
N PRO A 166 -15.52 -23.19 1.14
CA PRO A 166 -16.58 -22.22 0.95
C PRO A 166 -17.96 -22.82 1.26
N SER A 167 -18.76 -22.12 2.06
CA SER A 167 -20.11 -22.52 2.45
C SER A 167 -21.21 -22.12 1.46
N ALA A 168 -20.85 -21.38 0.40
CA ALA A 168 -21.75 -20.92 -0.65
C ALA A 168 -21.00 -20.77 -1.97
N SER A 169 -21.72 -20.90 -3.08
CA SER A 169 -21.22 -20.56 -4.41
C SER A 169 -21.38 -19.06 -4.67
N VAL A 170 -20.51 -18.49 -5.49
CA VAL A 170 -20.55 -17.09 -5.91
C VAL A 170 -20.38 -17.01 -7.42
N SER A 171 -21.35 -16.37 -8.08
CA SER A 171 -21.36 -16.20 -9.54
C SER A 171 -21.62 -14.76 -9.91
N THR A 172 -21.06 -14.29 -11.02
CA THR A 172 -21.33 -12.93 -11.54
C THR A 172 -22.74 -12.83 -12.12
N ILE A 173 -23.46 -11.75 -11.78
CA ILE A 173 -24.80 -11.46 -12.34
C ILE A 173 -24.67 -10.64 -13.62
N ASN A 174 -23.65 -9.80 -13.70
CA ASN A 174 -23.35 -8.97 -14.86
C ASN A 174 -21.84 -9.01 -15.13
N THR A 175 -21.37 -8.23 -16.11
CA THR A 175 -19.92 -8.08 -16.31
C THR A 175 -19.30 -7.44 -15.07
N ALA A 176 -18.36 -8.14 -14.45
CA ALA A 176 -17.79 -7.75 -13.18
C ALA A 176 -16.27 -7.56 -13.29
N LYS A 177 -15.77 -6.46 -12.74
CA LYS A 177 -14.34 -6.18 -12.61
C LYS A 177 -13.90 -6.60 -11.23
N ILE A 178 -12.94 -7.51 -11.17
CA ILE A 178 -12.55 -8.18 -9.93
C ILE A 178 -11.04 -8.11 -9.76
N LEU A 179 -10.62 -7.79 -8.54
CA LEU A 179 -9.25 -7.97 -8.08
C LEU A 179 -9.15 -9.29 -7.33
N SER A 180 -8.16 -10.13 -7.66
CA SER A 180 -7.99 -11.45 -7.06
C SER A 180 -6.58 -11.69 -6.54
N TRP A 181 -6.47 -12.46 -5.46
CA TRP A 181 -5.18 -12.84 -4.85
C TRP A 181 -5.11 -14.34 -4.64
N ASP A 182 -3.96 -14.94 -4.92
CA ASP A 182 -3.68 -16.30 -4.47
C ASP A 182 -3.60 -16.32 -2.95
N LYS A 183 -4.44 -17.14 -2.30
CA LYS A 183 -4.55 -17.19 -0.84
C LYS A 183 -3.21 -17.53 -0.18
N SER A 184 -2.46 -18.46 -0.75
CA SER A 184 -1.14 -18.88 -0.23
C SER A 184 -0.11 -17.74 -0.27
N LYS A 185 -0.05 -17.00 -1.39
CA LYS A 185 0.85 -15.84 -1.53
C LYS A 185 0.45 -14.72 -0.58
N LEU A 186 -0.84 -14.42 -0.46
CA LEU A 186 -1.32 -13.38 0.45
C LEU A 186 -1.04 -13.75 1.91
N LYS A 187 -1.26 -15.01 2.32
CA LYS A 187 -0.90 -15.50 3.67
C LYS A 187 0.60 -15.35 3.94
N ASN A 188 1.46 -15.73 3.00
CA ASN A 188 2.90 -15.56 3.13
C ASN A 188 3.32 -14.08 3.26
N LEU A 189 2.66 -13.17 2.54
CA LEU A 189 2.89 -11.73 2.68
C LEU A 189 2.46 -11.22 4.07
N MET A 190 1.35 -11.71 4.61
CA MET A 190 0.88 -11.38 5.96
C MET A 190 1.84 -11.91 7.03
N GLU A 191 2.37 -13.12 6.89
CA GLU A 191 3.31 -13.72 7.85
C GLU A 191 4.65 -12.97 7.96
N LYS A 192 5.03 -12.22 6.92
CA LYS A 192 6.27 -11.44 6.88
C LYS A 192 6.16 -10.09 7.60
N ASN A 193 4.95 -9.64 7.93
CA ASN A 193 4.74 -8.32 8.52
C ASN A 193 3.45 -8.31 9.36
N ASP A 194 3.61 -8.35 10.69
CA ASP A 194 2.48 -8.39 11.62
C ASP A 194 1.57 -7.16 11.50
N GLY A 195 2.12 -5.96 11.26
CA GLY A 195 1.33 -4.75 11.03
C GLY A 195 0.41 -4.89 9.82
N PHE A 196 0.95 -5.36 8.69
CA PHE A 196 0.17 -5.64 7.48
C PHE A 196 -0.91 -6.70 7.73
N LYS A 197 -0.55 -7.78 8.44
CA LYS A 197 -1.50 -8.84 8.82
C LYS A 197 -2.66 -8.28 9.63
N HIS A 198 -2.40 -7.45 10.63
CA HIS A 198 -3.44 -6.82 11.45
C HIS A 198 -4.35 -5.89 10.64
N GLU A 199 -3.78 -5.06 9.75
CA GLU A 199 -4.57 -4.18 8.89
C GLU A 199 -5.49 -4.99 7.95
N ILE A 200 -4.99 -6.07 7.35
CA ILE A 200 -5.80 -6.96 6.49
C ILE A 200 -6.94 -7.64 7.27
N TYR A 201 -6.68 -8.15 8.47
CA TYR A 201 -7.74 -8.72 9.31
C TYR A 201 -8.79 -7.69 9.71
N SER A 202 -8.39 -6.45 9.97
CA SER A 202 -9.31 -5.34 10.26
C SER A 202 -10.25 -5.07 9.09
N ILE A 203 -9.71 -5.04 7.87
CA ILE A 203 -10.49 -4.86 6.64
C ILE A 203 -11.53 -5.98 6.48
N PHE A 204 -11.11 -7.24 6.62
CA PHE A 204 -12.05 -8.38 6.51
C PHE A 204 -13.11 -8.35 7.62
N SER A 205 -12.73 -7.97 8.83
CA SER A 205 -13.68 -7.86 9.95
C SER A 205 -14.74 -6.81 9.66
N ASN A 206 -14.36 -5.63 9.16
CA ASN A 206 -15.28 -4.58 8.79
C ASN A 206 -16.22 -4.99 7.65
N ASP A 207 -15.69 -5.62 6.60
CA ASP A 207 -16.47 -6.16 5.48
C ASP A 207 -17.52 -7.19 5.95
N LEU A 208 -17.12 -8.12 6.81
CA LEU A 208 -18.01 -9.12 7.39
C LEU A 208 -19.09 -8.49 8.28
N ILE A 209 -18.74 -7.50 9.11
CA ILE A 209 -19.70 -6.79 9.95
C ILE A 209 -20.78 -6.12 9.08
N VAL A 210 -20.38 -5.43 8.01
CA VAL A 210 -21.30 -4.78 7.08
C VAL A 210 -22.24 -5.81 6.43
N LYS A 211 -21.70 -6.94 5.97
CA LYS A 211 -22.51 -8.03 5.39
C LYS A 211 -23.50 -8.63 6.38
N ILE A 212 -23.09 -8.92 7.61
CA ILE A 212 -23.95 -9.49 8.65
C ILE A 212 -25.08 -8.52 9.00
N ILE A 213 -24.78 -7.21 9.15
CA ILE A 213 -25.80 -6.18 9.41
C ILE A 213 -26.83 -6.16 8.27
N ASN A 214 -26.38 -6.16 7.02
CA ASN A 214 -27.26 -6.14 5.85
C ASN A 214 -28.12 -7.41 5.76
N GLN A 215 -27.53 -8.58 6.02
CA GLN A 215 -28.27 -9.85 6.03
C GLN A 215 -29.34 -9.88 7.14
N ASN A 216 -29.01 -9.40 8.34
CA ASN A 216 -29.94 -9.34 9.46
C ASN A 216 -31.10 -8.35 9.19
N GLN A 217 -30.83 -7.21 8.57
CA GLN A 217 -31.91 -6.28 8.18
C GLN A 217 -32.86 -6.91 7.17
N GLN A 218 -32.35 -7.66 6.19
CA GLN A 218 -33.17 -8.35 5.20
C GLN A 218 -34.00 -9.49 5.82
N SER A 219 -33.45 -10.23 6.78
CA SER A 219 -34.20 -11.31 7.46
C SER A 219 -35.33 -10.76 8.34
N ILE A 220 -35.09 -9.64 9.03
CA ILE A 220 -36.13 -8.94 9.82
C ILE A 220 -37.25 -8.44 8.91
N LEU A 221 -36.93 -7.78 7.80
CA LEU A 221 -37.95 -7.29 6.85
C LEU A 221 -38.81 -8.42 6.28
N ARG A 222 -38.23 -9.58 5.96
CA ARG A 222 -38.98 -10.76 5.51
C ARG A 222 -39.89 -11.36 6.59
N THR A 223 -39.57 -11.17 7.86
CA THR A 223 -40.38 -11.70 8.99
C THR A 223 -41.53 -10.76 9.33
N VAL A 224 -41.42 -9.46 9.06
CA VAL A 224 -42.48 -8.47 9.32
C VAL A 224 -43.53 -8.43 8.21
N ILE A 225 -43.17 -8.82 6.99
CA ILE A 225 -44.04 -8.77 5.80
C ILE A 225 -44.83 -10.08 5.58
N ASN A 226 -44.43 -11.18 6.23
CA ASN A 226 -45.15 -12.47 6.22
C ASN A 226 -45.93 -12.68 7.51
#